data_AF-A0A645EF57-F1
#
_entry.id   AF-A0A645EF57-F1
#
_cell.length_a   1.000
_cell.length_b   1.000
_cell.length_c   1.000
_cell.angle_alpha   90.00
_cell.angle_beta   90.00
_cell.angle_gamma   90.00
#
_symmetry.space_group_name_H-M   'P 1'
#
loop_
_entity.id
_entity.type
_entity.pdbx_description
1 polymer ?
#
loop_
_entity_poly.entity_id
_entity_poly.type
_entity_poly.pdbx_seq_one_letter_code
_entity_poly.pdbx_strand_id
1 'polypeptide(L)'
;MFAEAKLQGAAVATVSGYDAASALNKVRDRAKLLPIGAPTLQDVWDERRAELAMEQDRFFDLVRTGQAATVLAGKGYNHAKHKLFPIPAQQRQLNPNLTQNPNYN
;
A
#
# COMPACT_ATOMS: atom_id res chain seq x y z
N MET A 1 4.81 2.28 -5.84
CA MET A 1 4.78 2.18 -7.33
C MET A 1 5.40 3.45 -7.94
N PHE A 2 6.06 3.38 -9.12
CA PHE A 2 6.69 4.57 -9.74
C PHE A 2 5.68 5.70 -10.02
N ALA A 3 4.51 5.36 -10.58
CA ALA A 3 3.45 6.34 -10.87
C ALA A 3 2.96 7.05 -9.60
N GLU A 4 2.81 6.32 -8.49
CA GLU A 4 2.43 6.88 -7.18
C GLU A 4 3.44 7.91 -6.68
N ALA A 5 4.74 7.59 -6.73
CA ALA A 5 5.79 8.51 -6.31
C ALA A 5 5.78 9.81 -7.13
N LYS A 6 5.51 9.73 -8.44
CA LYS A 6 5.37 10.90 -9.31
C LYS A 6 4.17 11.77 -8.94
N LEU A 7 3.03 11.17 -8.67
CA LEU A 7 1.84 11.91 -8.23
C LEU A 7 2.00 12.53 -6.84
N GLN A 8 2.85 11.96 -5.98
CA GLN A 8 3.19 12.53 -4.66
C GLN A 8 4.30 13.60 -4.71
N GLY A 9 4.69 14.07 -5.91
CA GLY A 9 5.62 15.18 -6.06
C GLY A 9 7.10 14.81 -6.04
N ALA A 10 7.46 13.53 -6.25
CA ALA A 10 8.86 13.14 -6.37
C ALA A 10 9.52 13.77 -7.60
N ALA A 11 10.40 14.76 -7.37
CA ALA A 11 11.23 15.37 -8.40
C ALA A 11 12.16 14.31 -9.03
N VAL A 12 12.19 14.25 -10.36
CA VAL A 12 12.99 13.26 -11.11
C VAL A 12 14.48 13.64 -11.05
N ALA A 13 15.33 12.70 -10.65
CA ALA A 13 16.60 12.48 -11.35
C ALA A 13 16.35 11.41 -12.44
N THR A 14 16.84 11.69 -13.64
CA THR A 14 16.49 11.18 -14.98
C THR A 14 16.82 9.69 -15.22
N VAL A 15 16.34 8.75 -14.40
CA VAL A 15 16.72 7.33 -14.57
C VAL A 15 15.79 6.54 -15.50
N SER A 16 14.48 6.84 -15.55
CA SER A 16 13.51 6.08 -16.38
C SER A 16 12.76 6.88 -17.44
N GLY A 17 12.78 8.22 -17.39
CA GLY A 17 12.12 9.09 -18.38
C GLY A 17 10.59 9.11 -18.38
N TYR A 18 9.92 8.26 -17.59
CA TYR A 18 8.46 8.19 -17.54
C TYR A 18 7.86 9.23 -16.59
N ASP A 19 6.71 9.79 -16.98
CA ASP A 19 5.78 10.49 -16.09
C ASP A 19 4.81 9.49 -15.40
N ALA A 20 3.90 9.99 -14.57
CA ALA A 20 2.94 9.13 -13.87
C ALA A 20 2.01 8.37 -14.83
N ALA A 21 1.51 9.05 -15.86
CA ALA A 21 0.57 8.50 -16.82
C ALA A 21 1.20 7.39 -17.68
N SER A 22 2.37 7.65 -18.27
CA SER A 22 3.10 6.68 -19.06
C SER A 22 3.50 5.45 -18.23
N ALA A 23 3.92 5.63 -16.98
CA ALA A 23 4.24 4.52 -16.10
C ALA A 23 3.01 3.66 -15.73
N LEU A 24 1.87 4.29 -15.43
CA LEU A 24 0.62 3.57 -15.17
C LEU A 24 0.13 2.83 -16.42
N ASN A 25 0.15 3.51 -17.56
CA ASN A 25 -0.37 2.99 -18.82
C ASN A 25 0.46 1.81 -19.37
N LYS A 26 1.72 1.63 -18.95
CA LYS A 26 2.47 0.40 -19.26
C LYS A 26 1.83 -0.86 -18.71
N VAL A 27 1.34 -0.79 -17.47
CA VAL A 27 0.66 -1.94 -16.83
C VAL A 27 -0.68 -2.18 -17.52
N ARG A 28 -1.43 -1.10 -17.76
CA ARG A 28 -2.74 -1.13 -18.43
C ARG A 28 -2.66 -1.68 -19.85
N ASP A 29 -1.67 -1.26 -20.63
CA ASP A 29 -1.44 -1.73 -22.00
C ASP A 29 -1.13 -3.23 -22.04
N ARG A 30 -0.28 -3.73 -21.11
CA ARG A 30 -0.05 -5.18 -20.96
C ARG A 30 -1.34 -5.93 -20.66
N ALA A 31 -2.21 -5.35 -19.83
CA ALA A 31 -3.53 -5.89 -19.51
C ALA A 31 -4.61 -5.62 -20.59
N LYS A 32 -4.27 -4.98 -21.72
CA LYS A 32 -5.17 -4.59 -22.82
C LYS A 32 -6.30 -3.64 -22.38
N LEU A 33 -6.01 -2.76 -21.43
CA LEU A 33 -6.93 -1.74 -20.93
C LEU A 33 -6.70 -0.39 -21.61
N LEU A 34 -7.75 0.43 -21.69
CA LEU A 34 -7.65 1.79 -22.22
C LEU A 34 -6.73 2.66 -21.34
N PRO A 35 -5.91 3.53 -21.93
CA PRO A 35 -5.01 4.40 -21.18
C PRO A 35 -5.78 5.47 -20.40
N ILE A 36 -5.22 5.90 -19.28
CA ILE A 36 -5.69 7.05 -18.51
C ILE A 36 -4.75 8.23 -18.77
N GLY A 37 -5.29 9.35 -19.26
CA GLY A 37 -4.50 10.52 -19.63
C GLY A 37 -3.97 11.33 -18.43
N ALA A 38 -4.80 11.49 -17.39
CA ALA A 38 -4.47 12.24 -16.19
C ALA A 38 -4.80 11.41 -14.94
N PRO A 39 -3.96 10.44 -14.57
CA PRO A 39 -4.25 9.56 -13.45
C PRO A 39 -4.20 10.31 -12.11
N THR A 40 -5.17 10.01 -11.26
CA THR A 40 -5.20 10.39 -9.85
C THR A 40 -4.46 9.37 -9.00
N LEU A 41 -4.20 9.70 -7.73
CA LEU A 41 -3.67 8.73 -6.77
C LEU A 41 -4.60 7.53 -6.57
N GLN A 42 -5.92 7.77 -6.64
CA GLN A 42 -6.91 6.70 -6.51
C GLN A 42 -6.82 5.72 -7.68
N ASP A 43 -6.67 6.21 -8.92
CA ASP A 43 -6.47 5.35 -10.09
C ASP A 43 -5.24 4.44 -9.93
N VAL A 44 -4.15 4.98 -9.37
CA VAL A 44 -2.94 4.21 -9.10
C VAL A 44 -3.16 3.14 -8.02
N TRP A 45 -3.89 3.46 -6.95
CA TRP A 45 -4.18 2.49 -5.89
C TRP A 45 -5.15 1.38 -6.34
N ASP A 46 -6.09 1.72 -7.22
CA ASP A 46 -7.00 0.73 -7.80
C ASP A 46 -6.28 -0.17 -8.81
N GLU A 47 -5.39 0.40 -9.63
CA GLU A 47 -4.54 -0.40 -10.52
C GLU A 47 -3.62 -1.34 -9.73
N ARG A 48 -2.97 -0.86 -8.65
CA ARG A 48 -2.16 -1.72 -7.76
C ARG A 48 -2.97 -2.87 -7.18
N ARG A 49 -4.22 -2.63 -6.81
CA ARG A 49 -5.11 -3.68 -6.28
C ARG A 49 -5.44 -4.72 -7.34
N ALA A 50 -5.68 -4.29 -8.58
CA ALA A 50 -6.00 -5.19 -9.69
C ALA A 50 -4.77 -6.01 -10.12
N GLU A 51 -3.61 -5.35 -10.23
CA GLU A 51 -2.35 -5.93 -10.69
C GLU A 51 -1.79 -6.96 -9.69
N LEU A 52 -1.75 -6.62 -8.41
CA LEU A 52 -1.11 -7.43 -7.36
C LEU A 52 -2.14 -8.18 -6.49
N ALA A 53 -3.30 -8.49 -7.09
CA ALA A 53 -4.33 -9.23 -6.41
C ALA A 53 -3.82 -10.61 -5.99
N MET A 54 -4.08 -11.00 -4.74
CA MET A 54 -3.64 -12.28 -4.15
C MET A 54 -2.13 -12.42 -3.90
N GLU A 55 -1.36 -11.33 -4.02
CA GLU A 55 0.09 -11.30 -3.73
C GLU A 55 0.41 -10.73 -2.34
N GLN A 56 -0.57 -10.68 -1.44
CA GLN A 56 -0.42 -10.30 -0.02
C GLN A 56 -0.02 -8.83 0.26
N ASP A 57 0.01 -7.96 -0.75
CA ASP A 57 0.36 -6.53 -0.59
C ASP A 57 -0.79 -5.64 -0.08
N ARG A 58 -2.05 -6.05 -0.29
CA ARG A 58 -3.21 -5.16 -0.12
C ARG A 58 -3.33 -4.56 1.28
N PHE A 59 -2.99 -5.33 2.32
CA PHE A 59 -3.08 -4.85 3.69
C PHE A 59 -2.13 -3.68 3.94
N PHE A 60 -0.86 -3.82 3.52
CA PHE A 60 0.16 -2.79 3.73
C PHE A 60 -0.15 -1.52 2.94
N ASP A 61 -0.66 -1.65 1.71
CA ASP A 61 -1.11 -0.50 0.93
C ASP A 61 -2.24 0.25 1.66
N LEU A 62 -3.27 -0.45 2.13
CA LEU A 62 -4.38 0.17 2.87
C LEU A 62 -3.92 0.88 4.16
N VAL A 63 -2.97 0.31 4.90
CA VAL A 63 -2.44 0.92 6.13
C VAL A 63 -1.64 2.17 5.79
N ARG A 64 -0.74 2.09 4.80
CA ARG A 64 0.14 3.22 4.39
C ARG A 64 -0.64 4.39 3.81
N THR A 65 -1.72 4.13 3.08
CA THR A 65 -2.59 5.18 2.50
C THR A 65 -3.66 5.69 3.47
N GLY A 66 -3.74 5.13 4.68
CA GLY A 66 -4.76 5.51 5.67
C GLY A 66 -6.17 4.97 5.39
N GLN A 67 -6.34 4.12 4.38
CA GLN A 67 -7.63 3.58 3.94
C GLN A 67 -8.10 2.36 4.74
N ALA A 68 -7.22 1.73 5.53
CA ALA A 68 -7.52 0.49 6.25
C ALA A 68 -8.73 0.61 7.19
N ALA A 69 -8.86 1.74 7.91
CA ALA A 69 -9.97 1.96 8.83
C ALA A 69 -11.33 1.93 8.12
N THR A 70 -11.41 2.53 6.93
CA THR A 70 -12.63 2.57 6.12
C THR A 70 -12.90 1.23 5.44
N VAL A 71 -11.89 0.66 4.76
CA VAL A 71 -12.05 -0.54 3.93
C VAL A 71 -12.26 -1.81 4.75
N LEU A 72 -11.69 -1.88 5.96
CA LEU A 72 -11.76 -3.06 6.83
C LEU A 72 -12.70 -2.87 8.04
N ALA A 73 -13.50 -1.79 8.08
CA ALA A 73 -14.42 -1.50 9.19
C ALA A 73 -15.33 -2.70 9.53
N GLY A 74 -15.95 -3.30 8.52
CA GLY A 74 -16.83 -4.46 8.68
C GLY A 74 -16.13 -5.78 9.01
N LYS A 75 -14.79 -5.78 9.09
CA LYS A 75 -13.97 -6.95 9.44
C LYS A 75 -13.36 -6.85 10.85
N GLY A 76 -13.80 -5.88 11.66
CA GLY A 76 -13.30 -5.67 13.01
C GLY A 76 -11.93 -4.98 13.05
N TYR A 77 -11.55 -4.25 12.01
CA TYR A 77 -10.30 -3.49 12.02
C TYR A 77 -10.38 -2.28 12.97
N ASN A 78 -9.45 -2.21 13.92
CA ASN A 78 -9.27 -1.06 14.80
C ASN A 78 -7.91 -0.44 14.51
N HIS A 79 -7.87 0.78 13.97
CA HIS A 79 -6.62 1.44 13.59
C HIS A 79 -5.64 1.64 14.76
N ALA A 80 -6.15 1.86 15.97
CA ALA A 80 -5.29 2.04 17.15
C ALA A 80 -4.53 0.76 17.54
N LYS A 81 -5.04 -0.41 17.13
CA LYS A 81 -4.48 -1.74 17.47
C LYS A 81 -3.91 -2.44 16.24
N HIS A 82 -4.73 -2.67 15.23
CA HIS A 82 -4.47 -3.56 14.09
C HIS A 82 -3.59 -2.95 12.99
N LYS A 83 -3.06 -1.73 13.16
CA LYS A 83 -2.09 -1.15 12.20
C LYS A 83 -0.72 -1.85 12.23
N LEU A 84 -0.39 -2.50 13.34
CA LEU A 84 0.80 -3.34 13.53
C LEU A 84 0.36 -4.74 13.95
N PHE A 85 1.16 -5.76 13.63
CA PHE A 85 0.96 -7.10 14.17
C PHE A 85 1.42 -7.18 15.64
N PRO A 86 0.83 -8.05 16.47
CA PRO A 86 1.34 -8.29 17.82
C PRO A 86 2.73 -8.90 17.78
N ILE A 87 3.58 -8.53 18.74
CA ILE A 87 4.84 -9.25 18.96
C ILE A 87 4.50 -10.62 19.57
N PRO A 88 5.03 -11.73 19.01
CA PRO A 88 4.74 -13.07 19.53
C PRO A 88 5.12 -13.24 21.00
N ALA A 89 4.22 -13.82 21.80
CA ALA A 89 4.42 -14.00 23.24
C ALA A 89 5.68 -14.80 23.58
N GLN A 90 5.97 -15.86 22.80
CA GLN A 90 7.19 -16.66 22.96
C GLN A 90 8.46 -15.82 22.79
N GLN A 91 8.49 -14.89 21.83
CA GLN A 91 9.64 -14.02 21.60
C GLN A 91 9.83 -13.04 22.76
N ARG A 92 8.73 -12.52 23.33
CA ARG A 92 8.78 -11.68 24.54
C ARG A 92 9.25 -12.43 25.79
N GLN A 93 8.93 -13.71 25.91
CA GLN A 93 9.42 -14.56 27.02
C GLN A 93 10.93 -14.82 26.90
N LEU A 94 11.43 -15.01 25.67
CA LEU A 94 12.86 -15.25 25.40
C LEU A 94 13.71 -13.99 25.51
N ASN A 95 13.16 -12.82 25.15
CA ASN A 95 13.86 -11.55 25.19
C ASN A 95 13.08 -10.50 26.00
N PRO A 96 13.48 -10.25 27.27
CA PRO A 96 12.78 -9.30 28.14
C PRO A 96 12.87 -7.84 27.67
N ASN A 97 13.75 -7.52 26.71
CA ASN A 97 13.82 -6.18 26.12
C ASN A 97 12.70 -5.91 25.09
N LEU A 98 11.96 -6.94 24.67
CA LEU A 98 10.84 -6.79 23.73
C LEU A 98 9.57 -6.35 24.46
N THR A 99 9.16 -5.11 24.24
CA THR A 99 7.87 -4.57 24.70
C THR A 99 6.78 -4.78 23.66
N GLN A 100 5.54 -4.95 24.09
CA GLN A 100 4.42 -5.23 23.18
C GLN A 100 4.00 -3.98 22.38
N ASN A 101 3.50 -4.19 21.17
CA ASN A 101 2.88 -3.12 20.37
C ASN A 101 1.63 -2.56 21.06
N PRO A 102 1.32 -1.26 20.90
CA PRO A 102 0.18 -0.63 21.58
C PRO A 102 -1.14 -1.38 21.39
N ASN A 103 -1.95 -1.44 22.45
CA ASN A 103 -3.29 -2.05 22.47
C ASN A 103 -3.31 -3.58 22.25
N TYR A 104 -2.15 -4.24 22.30
CA TYR A 104 -2.02 -5.69 22.47
C TYR A 104 -1.52 -6.01 23.88
N ASN A 105 -1.97 -7.15 24.43
CA ASN A 105 -1.58 -7.64 25.76
C ASN A 105 -0.48 -8.71 25.64
#